data_AF-R7UWJ5-F1
#
_entry.id   AF-R7UWJ5-F1
#
_cell.length_a   1.000
_cell.length_b   1.000
_cell.length_c   1.000
_cell.angle_alpha   90.00
_cell.angle_beta   90.00
_cell.angle_gamma   90.00
#
_symmetry.space_group_name_H-M   'P 1'
#
loop_
_entity.id
_entity.type
_entity.pdbx_description
1 polymer ?
#
loop_
_entity_poly.entity_id
_entity_poly.type
_entity_poly.pdbx_seq_one_letter_code
_entity_poly.pdbx_strand_id
1 'polypeptide(L)'
;VEASPANEVEASPANEVEASPVHEVEASPVHEVEASLANEVEASPANEVEASPVHEVEASPVHKVEASLANEIEASLANEVEASPANEVEASPVHEVEASPVHEVEASPVHEVEASP
;
A
#
# COMPACT_ATOMS: atom_id res chain seq x y z
N VAL A 1 2.08 15.06 7.29
CA VAL A 1 0.72 15.63 7.41
C VAL A 1 0.04 14.74 8.40
N GLU A 2 -0.42 15.26 9.53
CA GLU A 2 -1.11 14.45 10.53
C GLU A 2 -2.60 14.78 10.48
N ALA A 3 -3.42 13.75 10.28
CA ALA A 3 -4.87 13.89 10.16
C ALA A 3 -5.61 12.90 11.06
N SER A 4 -6.65 13.40 11.72
CA SER A 4 -7.61 12.62 12.51
C SER A 4 -8.97 12.56 11.76
N PRO A 5 -10.05 11.93 12.26
CA PRO A 5 -11.27 11.62 11.49
C PRO A 5 -11.64 12.62 10.39
N ALA A 6 -11.40 12.23 9.15
CA ALA A 6 -11.62 13.07 7.97
C ALA A 6 -12.24 12.25 6.84
N ASN A 7 -12.75 12.94 5.82
CA ASN A 7 -13.12 12.28 4.58
C ASN A 7 -11.86 12.02 3.75
N GLU A 8 -11.00 13.02 3.59
CA GLU A 8 -9.91 12.99 2.62
C GLU A 8 -8.67 13.68 3.20
N VAL A 9 -7.50 13.15 2.89
CA VAL A 9 -6.19 13.73 3.20
C VAL A 9 -5.35 13.73 1.93
N GLU A 10 -5.07 14.92 1.42
CA GLU A 10 -4.15 15.13 0.30
C GLU A 10 -2.81 15.70 0.81
N ALA A 11 -1.69 15.15 0.35
CA ALA A 11 -0.35 15.63 0.73
C ALA A 11 0.62 15.68 -0.45
N SER A 12 1.15 16.88 -0.72
CA SER A 12 2.07 17.10 -1.85
C SER A 12 2.97 18.33 -1.72
N PRO A 13 4.31 18.21 -1.83
CA PRO A 13 5.20 17.14 -1.36
C PRO A 13 5.37 17.13 0.17
N ALA A 14 5.63 15.98 0.77
CA ALA A 14 5.89 15.86 2.21
C ALA A 14 7.03 14.89 2.54
N ASN A 15 7.54 14.95 3.77
CA ASN A 15 8.38 13.86 4.28
C ASN A 15 7.49 12.69 4.69
N GLU A 16 6.46 12.96 5.47
CA GLU A 16 5.66 11.94 6.13
C GLU A 16 4.18 12.33 6.08
N VAL A 17 3.29 11.35 5.99
CA VAL A 17 1.83 11.47 6.07
C VAL A 17 1.31 10.40 7.02
N GLU A 18 0.66 10.82 8.11
CA GLU A 18 0.01 9.93 9.07
C GLU A 18 -1.49 10.27 9.09
N ALA A 19 -2.34 9.28 8.81
CA ALA A 19 -3.78 9.48 8.76
C ALA A 19 -4.54 8.39 9.52
N SER A 20 -5.46 8.79 10.41
CA SER A 20 -6.24 7.86 11.23
C SER A 20 -7.46 8.49 11.90
N PRO A 21 -8.70 8.00 11.71
CA PRO A 21 -9.29 7.26 10.58
C PRO A 21 -9.66 8.18 9.41
N VAL A 22 -9.71 7.67 8.20
CA VAL A 22 -9.96 8.45 6.96
C VAL A 22 -10.74 7.63 5.94
N HIS A 23 -11.44 8.26 5.00
CA HIS A 23 -11.94 7.50 3.83
C HIS A 23 -10.82 7.34 2.81
N GLU A 24 -10.12 8.42 2.50
CA GLU A 24 -9.17 8.48 1.38
C GLU A 24 -7.89 9.21 1.79
N VAL A 25 -6.75 8.67 1.38
CA VAL A 25 -5.42 9.28 1.51
C VAL A 25 -4.77 9.31 0.14
N GLU A 26 -4.52 10.52 -0.38
CA GLU A 26 -3.75 10.71 -1.62
C GLU A 26 -2.43 11.41 -1.29
N ALA A 27 -1.30 10.79 -1.64
CA ALA A 27 0.02 11.30 -1.31
C ALA A 27 0.98 11.30 -2.51
N SER A 28 1.52 12.47 -2.84
CA SER A 28 2.37 12.63 -4.04
C SER A 28 3.24 13.89 -4.01
N PRO A 29 4.59 13.81 -4.16
CA PRO A 29 5.50 12.76 -3.74
C PRO A 29 5.82 12.84 -2.25
N VAL A 30 6.07 11.69 -1.62
CA VAL A 30 6.29 11.57 -0.17
C VAL A 30 7.40 10.57 0.16
N HIS A 31 8.03 10.66 1.33
CA HIS A 31 8.93 9.58 1.75
C HIS A 31 8.13 8.43 2.37
N GLU A 32 7.19 8.75 3.24
CA GLU A 32 6.48 7.77 4.07
C GLU A 32 4.99 8.12 4.17
N VAL A 33 4.14 7.10 4.01
CA VAL A 33 2.69 7.16 4.20
C VAL A 33 2.30 6.08 5.20
N GLU A 34 1.76 6.50 6.34
CA GLU A 34 1.14 5.63 7.32
C GLU A 34 -0.37 5.92 7.39
N ALA A 35 -1.18 4.90 7.11
CA ALA A 35 -2.64 5.01 7.19
C ALA A 35 -3.22 3.92 8.08
N SER A 36 -4.03 4.32 9.08
CA SER A 36 -4.82 3.37 9.86
C SER A 36 -6.31 3.59 9.75
N LEU A 37 -7.04 2.50 9.49
CA LEU A 37 -8.49 2.51 9.23
C LEU A 37 -8.85 3.47 8.09
N ALA A 38 -8.32 3.18 6.91
CA ALA A 38 -8.65 3.85 5.66
C ALA A 38 -9.59 2.98 4.81
N ASN A 39 -10.35 3.59 3.89
CA ASN A 39 -10.92 2.80 2.80
C ASN A 39 -9.89 2.68 1.68
N GLU A 40 -9.27 3.79 1.30
CA GLU A 40 -8.40 3.88 0.13
C GLU A 40 -7.13 4.64 0.48
N VAL A 41 -6.00 4.14 -0.03
CA VAL A 41 -4.69 4.77 0.06
C VAL A 41 -4.06 4.76 -1.32
N GLU A 42 -3.88 5.95 -1.91
CA GLU A 42 -3.15 6.16 -3.15
C GLU A 42 -1.82 6.88 -2.87
N ALA A 43 -0.70 6.28 -3.30
CA ALA A 43 0.62 6.85 -3.10
C ALA A 43 1.48 6.81 -4.37
N SER A 44 1.90 7.99 -4.85
CA SER A 44 2.63 8.12 -6.11
C SER A 44 3.48 9.38 -6.22
N PRO A 45 4.82 9.31 -6.36
CA PRO A 45 5.73 8.28 -5.89
C PRO A 45 5.98 8.34 -4.37
N ALA A 46 6.31 7.20 -3.77
CA ALA A 46 6.66 7.06 -2.35
C ALA A 46 7.90 6.20 -2.13
N ASN A 47 8.57 6.30 -0.97
CA ASN A 47 9.53 5.27 -0.59
C ASN A 47 8.82 4.13 0.15
N GLU A 48 7.93 4.47 1.06
CA GLU A 48 7.30 3.50 1.96
C GLU A 48 5.82 3.83 2.13
N VAL A 49 4.99 2.79 2.08
CA VAL A 49 3.56 2.84 2.31
C VAL A 49 3.22 1.74 3.31
N GLU A 50 2.76 2.12 4.49
CA GLU A 50 2.25 1.23 5.52
C GLU A 50 0.74 1.48 5.71
N ALA A 51 -0.07 0.44 5.53
CA ALA A 51 -1.52 0.54 5.65
C ALA A 51 -2.11 -0.57 6.53
N SER A 52 -2.87 -0.20 7.56
CA SER A 52 -3.58 -1.16 8.40
C SER A 52 -4.68 -0.59 9.29
N PRO A 53 -5.91 -1.14 9.29
CA PRO A 53 -6.61 -1.89 8.24
C PRO A 53 -7.04 -0.98 7.07
N VAL A 54 -7.17 -1.55 5.87
CA VAL A 54 -7.52 -0.82 4.64
C VAL A 54 -8.40 -1.66 3.71
N HIS A 55 -9.22 -1.05 2.85
CA HIS A 55 -9.91 -1.81 1.79
C HIS A 55 -9.00 -1.96 0.57
N GLU A 56 -8.42 -0.86 0.11
CA GLU A 56 -7.67 -0.76 -1.15
C GLU A 56 -6.39 0.05 -0.95
N VAL A 57 -5.29 -0.47 -1.51
CA VAL A 57 -3.99 0.22 -1.58
C VAL A 57 -3.53 0.24 -3.02
N GLU A 58 -3.37 1.42 -3.59
CA GLU A 58 -2.75 1.63 -4.90
C GLU A 58 -1.43 2.38 -4.73
N ALA A 59 -0.32 1.79 -5.18
CA ALA A 59 1.00 2.38 -5.02
C ALA A 59 1.83 2.30 -6.30
N SER A 60 2.35 3.44 -6.76
CA SER A 60 3.12 3.50 -8.02
C SER A 60 3.86 4.81 -8.23
N PRO A 61 5.18 4.82 -8.54
CA PRO A 61 6.20 3.84 -8.17
C PRO A 61 6.56 3.96 -6.69
N VAL A 62 6.94 2.83 -6.08
CA VAL A 62 7.19 2.72 -4.65
C VAL A 62 8.38 1.80 -4.35
N HIS A 63 9.13 2.04 -3.27
CA HIS A 63 10.17 1.07 -2.88
C HIS A 63 9.56 -0.09 -2.07
N LYS A 64 8.77 0.21 -1.04
CA LYS A 64 8.14 -0.79 -0.17
C LYS A 64 6.65 -0.52 0.05
N VAL A 65 5.84 -1.57 -0.05
CA VAL A 65 4.43 -1.58 0.38
C VAL A 65 4.27 -2.64 1.46
N GLU A 66 3.81 -2.23 2.64
CA GLU A 66 3.36 -3.12 3.71
C GLU A 66 1.88 -2.91 3.98
N ALA A 67 1.08 -3.96 3.86
CA ALA A 67 -0.34 -3.91 4.10
C ALA A 67 -0.79 -5.03 5.05
N SER A 68 -1.41 -4.63 6.15
CA SER A 68 -1.96 -5.54 7.16
C SER A 68 -3.48 -5.46 7.19
N LEU A 69 -4.16 -6.55 6.82
CA LEU A 69 -5.61 -6.61 6.59
C LEU A 69 -6.07 -5.66 5.48
N ALA A 70 -5.81 -6.06 4.24
CA ALA A 70 -6.33 -5.41 3.04
C ALA A 70 -7.34 -6.31 2.33
N ASN A 71 -8.27 -5.73 1.55
CA ASN A 71 -8.98 -6.54 0.56
C ASN A 71 -8.15 -6.63 -0.72
N GLU A 72 -7.64 -5.51 -1.18
CA GLU A 72 -6.96 -5.39 -2.47
C GLU A 72 -5.69 -4.55 -2.32
N ILE A 73 -4.62 -4.99 -2.98
CA ILE A 73 -3.33 -4.30 -3.03
C ILE A 73 -2.89 -4.32 -4.50
N GLU A 74 -2.81 -3.15 -5.12
CA GLU A 74 -2.22 -2.97 -6.45
C GLU A 74 -0.89 -2.21 -6.32
N ALA A 75 0.19 -2.85 -6.73
CA ALA A 75 1.53 -2.26 -6.71
C ALA A 75 2.15 -2.26 -8.11
N SER A 76 2.36 -1.06 -8.64
CA SER A 76 3.00 -0.86 -9.93
C SER A 76 4.43 -0.34 -9.78
N LEU A 77 5.42 -1.06 -10.31
CA LEU A 77 6.86 -0.75 -10.13
C LEU A 77 7.27 -0.66 -8.65
N ALA A 78 7.28 -1.81 -7.97
CA ALA A 78 7.72 -1.94 -6.59
C ALA A 78 9.05 -2.70 -6.45
N ASN A 79 9.81 -2.45 -5.39
CA ASN A 79 10.84 -3.42 -5.00
C ASN A 79 10.22 -4.54 -4.19
N GLU A 80 9.42 -4.20 -3.18
CA GLU A 80 8.94 -5.16 -2.19
C GLU A 80 7.46 -4.89 -1.88
N VAL A 81 6.67 -5.97 -1.87
CA VAL A 81 5.26 -5.96 -1.47
C VAL A 81 5.06 -7.04 -0.42
N GLU A 82 4.74 -6.61 0.80
CA GLU A 82 4.37 -7.50 1.90
C GLU A 82 2.88 -7.34 2.23
N ALA A 83 2.13 -8.44 2.18
CA ALA A 83 0.69 -8.45 2.40
C ALA A 83 0.28 -9.52 3.41
N SER A 84 -0.31 -9.13 4.54
CA SER A 84 -0.66 -10.09 5.60
C SER A 84 -1.77 -9.60 6.54
N PRO A 85 -3.01 -10.16 6.51
CA PRO A 85 -3.71 -10.87 5.43
C PRO A 85 -4.19 -9.99 4.26
N ALA A 86 -4.45 -10.59 3.09
CA ALA A 86 -5.10 -9.95 1.95
C ALA A 86 -6.11 -10.87 1.22
N ASN A 87 -7.06 -10.32 0.46
CA ASN A 87 -7.83 -11.14 -0.50
C ASN A 87 -7.09 -11.21 -1.84
N GLU A 88 -6.68 -10.07 -2.37
CA GLU A 88 -6.07 -9.95 -3.69
C GLU A 88 -4.79 -9.10 -3.62
N VAL A 89 -3.75 -9.57 -4.31
CA VAL A 89 -2.49 -8.83 -4.49
C VAL A 89 -2.15 -8.87 -5.97
N GLU A 90 -2.20 -7.71 -6.62
CA GLU A 90 -1.74 -7.52 -7.99
C GLU A 90 -0.42 -6.72 -7.99
N ALA A 91 0.63 -7.25 -8.61
CA ALA A 91 1.94 -6.60 -8.62
C ALA A 91 2.66 -6.67 -9.97
N SER A 92 3.01 -5.52 -10.54
CA SER A 92 3.63 -5.43 -11.88
C SER A 92 4.35 -4.12 -12.16
N PRO A 93 5.63 -4.14 -12.58
CA PRO A 93 6.72 -5.04 -12.22
C PRO A 93 7.04 -4.99 -10.73
N VAL A 94 7.53 -6.09 -10.16
CA VAL A 94 7.98 -6.14 -8.76
C VAL A 94 9.25 -6.99 -8.60
N HIS A 95 10.09 -6.71 -7.59
CA HIS A 95 11.21 -7.61 -7.29
C HIS A 95 10.75 -8.76 -6.39
N GLU A 96 10.09 -8.46 -5.28
CA GLU A 96 9.70 -9.43 -4.27
C GLU A 96 8.25 -9.22 -3.82
N VAL A 97 7.51 -10.33 -3.70
CA VAL A 97 6.15 -10.36 -3.14
C VAL A 97 6.11 -11.42 -2.06
N GLU A 98 5.84 -11.01 -0.82
CA GLU A 98 5.53 -11.89 0.30
C GLU A 98 4.06 -11.72 0.70
N ALA A 99 3.27 -12.79 0.65
CA ALA A 99 1.84 -12.72 0.93
C ALA A 99 1.38 -13.87 1.83
N SER A 100 0.79 -13.56 3.01
CA SER A 100 0.43 -14.57 4.02
C SER A 100 -0.58 -14.08 5.06
N PRO A 101 -1.79 -14.66 5.17
CA PRO A 101 -2.50 -15.47 4.20
C PRO A 101 -3.12 -14.61 3.09
N VAL A 102 -3.21 -15.17 1.88
CA VAL A 102 -3.78 -14.49 0.69
C VAL A 102 -4.64 -15.44 -0.13
N HIS A 103 -5.74 -14.92 -0.72
CA HIS A 103 -6.63 -15.74 -1.56
C HIS A 103 -6.15 -15.79 -3.02
N GLU A 104 -5.74 -14.65 -3.57
CA GLU A 104 -5.29 -14.50 -4.96
C GLU A 104 -4.03 -13.62 -5.04
N VAL A 105 -3.05 -14.05 -5.83
CA VAL A 105 -1.81 -13.30 -6.10
C VAL A 105 -1.51 -13.37 -7.59
N GLU A 106 -1.54 -12.22 -8.25
CA GLU A 106 -1.16 -12.05 -9.65
C GLU A 106 0.08 -11.15 -9.72
N ALA A 107 1.23 -11.74 -10.11
CA ALA A 107 2.50 -11.00 -10.18
C ALA A 107 3.17 -11.19 -11.54
N SER A 108 3.41 -10.11 -12.29
CA SER A 108 4.01 -10.18 -13.63
C SER A 108 4.51 -8.84 -14.17
N PRO A 109 5.81 -8.64 -14.46
CA PRO A 109 6.95 -9.52 -14.20
C PRO A 109 7.43 -9.43 -12.75
N VAL A 110 7.89 -10.56 -12.19
CA VAL A 110 8.38 -10.67 -10.80
C VAL A 110 9.67 -11.48 -10.71
N HIS A 111 10.57 -11.14 -9.78
CA HIS A 111 11.78 -11.91 -9.52
C HIS A 111 11.57 -13.02 -8.49
N GLU A 112 10.84 -12.74 -7.40
CA GLU A 112 10.56 -13.69 -6.31
C GLU A 112 9.12 -13.54 -5.77
N VAL A 113 8.47 -14.67 -5.47
CA VAL A 113 7.12 -14.72 -4.88
C VAL A 113 7.07 -15.81 -3.82
N GLU A 114 6.76 -15.43 -2.58
CA GLU A 114 6.50 -16.32 -1.44
C GLU A 114 5.03 -16.14 -1.00
N ALA A 115 4.20 -17.17 -1.16
CA ALA A 115 2.80 -17.15 -0.75
C ALA A 115 2.50 -18.32 0.20
N SER A 116 2.01 -18.02 1.40
CA SER A 116 1.56 -19.03 2.37
C SER A 116 0.03 -19.03 2.51
N PRO A 117 -0.58 -20.22 2.72
CA PRO A 117 -2.02 -20.34 2.93
C PRO A 117 -2.49 -19.79 4.28
#